data_AF-A0A7Y8TYQ7-F1
#
_entry.id   AF-A0A7Y8TYQ7-F1
#
_cell.length_a   1.000
_cell.length_b   1.000
_cell.length_c   1.000
_cell.angle_alpha   90.00
_cell.angle_beta   90.00
_cell.angle_gamma   90.00
#
_symmetry.space_group_name_H-M   'P 1'
#
loop_
_entity.id
_entity.type
_entity.pdbx_description
1 polymer ?
#
loop_
_entity_poly.entity_id
_entity_poly.type
_entity_poly.pdbx_seq_one_letter_code
_entity_poly.pdbx_strand_id
1 'polypeptide(L)'
;MKNVSSKTLLPFALLSSALLLSACDQMNTPQTQTTNQDDSSASSNSNTNPTNAPLSSGNMFYIVRDVADLQLKAGQYVEQLNQTKSELQTAVDAQDPQQLQIAATQIQQQLQGFNQTLSSLDLKTQEIDTIRQNLLAANQQVLASPFLNGQIDLSKVDFKKLEQQMGSIQAEMLKLAGMILQGESNQPTDTTNMAS
;
A
#
# COMPACT_ATOMS: atom_id res chain seq x y z
N MET A 1 -55.06 -22.65 12.08
CA MET A 1 -55.50 -21.73 11.00
C MET A 1 -54.25 -21.21 10.30
N LYS A 2 -54.30 -21.12 8.98
CA LYS A 2 -53.30 -20.50 8.09
C LYS A 2 -53.02 -19.06 8.57
N ASN A 3 -51.89 -18.42 8.24
CA ASN A 3 -51.78 -17.56 7.07
C ASN A 3 -50.31 -17.24 6.74
N VAL A 4 -50.09 -17.08 5.44
CA VAL A 4 -48.87 -16.94 4.66
C VAL A 4 -48.56 -15.48 4.30
N SER A 5 -47.33 -15.28 3.78
CA SER A 5 -46.90 -14.22 2.83
C SER A 5 -46.32 -12.96 3.47
N SER A 6 -45.22 -12.37 2.96
CA SER A 6 -44.85 -12.23 1.55
C SER A 6 -43.33 -12.17 1.32
N LYS A 7 -42.89 -12.89 0.28
CA LYS A 7 -41.63 -12.68 -0.45
C LYS A 7 -41.75 -11.40 -1.28
N THR A 8 -40.74 -10.53 -1.22
CA THR A 8 -40.49 -9.51 -2.24
C THR A 8 -39.11 -9.76 -2.83
N LEU A 9 -39.09 -10.35 -4.03
CA LEU A 9 -37.92 -10.42 -4.90
C LEU A 9 -37.93 -9.15 -5.75
N LEU A 10 -36.91 -8.30 -5.59
CA LEU A 10 -36.65 -7.17 -6.50
C LEU A 10 -35.74 -7.65 -7.65
N PRO A 11 -36.03 -7.28 -8.91
CA PRO A 11 -35.17 -7.63 -10.03
C PRO A 11 -33.91 -6.77 -10.06
N PHE A 12 -32.74 -7.43 -10.07
CA PHE A 12 -31.46 -6.81 -10.37
C PHE A 12 -31.44 -6.35 -11.84
N ALA A 13 -31.29 -5.04 -12.04
CA ALA A 13 -30.96 -4.47 -13.34
C ALA A 13 -29.51 -4.83 -13.70
N LEU A 14 -29.33 -5.66 -14.72
CA LEU A 14 -28.04 -5.90 -15.35
C LEU A 14 -27.71 -4.70 -16.25
N LEU A 15 -26.83 -3.81 -15.77
CA LEU A 15 -26.24 -2.75 -16.59
C LEU A 15 -24.91 -3.27 -17.17
N SER A 16 -24.98 -3.83 -18.37
CA SER A 16 -23.81 -4.21 -19.16
C SER A 16 -23.19 -2.98 -19.80
N SER A 17 -22.03 -2.54 -19.28
CA SER A 17 -21.16 -1.59 -19.98
C SER A 17 -19.89 -2.34 -20.40
N ALA A 18 -19.87 -2.74 -21.68
CA ALA A 18 -18.67 -3.18 -22.36
C ALA A 18 -17.85 -1.95 -22.74
N LEU A 19 -16.72 -1.74 -22.06
CA LEU A 19 -15.67 -0.83 -22.54
C LEU A 19 -14.68 -1.66 -23.34
N LEU A 20 -14.69 -1.47 -24.65
CA LEU A 20 -13.70 -2.02 -25.57
C LEU A 20 -12.39 -1.23 -25.44
N LEU A 21 -11.30 -1.97 -25.26
CA LEU A 21 -9.91 -1.51 -25.31
C LEU A 21 -9.58 -0.93 -26.69
N SER A 22 -9.01 0.28 -26.70
CA SER A 22 -8.17 0.76 -27.79
C SER A 22 -6.74 0.80 -27.29
N ALA A 23 -5.95 -0.22 -27.64
CA ALA A 23 -4.51 -0.22 -27.49
C ALA A 23 -3.91 0.75 -28.54
N CYS A 24 -3.22 1.79 -28.09
CA CYS A 24 -2.31 2.54 -28.96
C CYS A 24 -0.97 1.81 -28.98
N ASP A 25 -0.75 1.02 -30.03
CA ASP A 25 0.58 0.57 -30.43
C ASP A 25 1.30 1.77 -31.06
N GLN A 26 2.43 2.20 -30.47
CA GLN A 26 3.34 3.15 -31.12
C GLN A 26 4.69 2.49 -31.36
N MET A 27 4.79 1.99 -32.59
CA MET A 27 5.95 1.58 -33.35
C MET A 27 7.24 2.34 -33.01
N ASN A 28 8.26 1.57 -32.64
CA ASN A 28 9.64 1.98 -32.39
C ASN A 28 10.49 1.99 -33.68
N THR A 29 11.61 2.75 -33.64
CA THR A 29 12.76 2.94 -34.59
C THR A 29 12.79 4.30 -35.30
N PRO A 30 13.98 4.89 -35.62
CA PRO A 30 15.37 4.36 -35.67
C PRO A 30 16.34 5.16 -34.74
N GLN A 31 17.65 4.96 -34.57
CA GLN A 31 18.72 4.68 -35.53
C GLN A 31 20.06 4.44 -34.78
N THR A 32 20.90 3.59 -35.35
CA THR A 32 22.32 3.33 -35.06
C THR A 32 23.21 4.58 -34.96
N GLN A 33 24.16 4.58 -34.01
CA GLN A 33 25.48 5.20 -34.18
C GLN A 33 26.57 4.53 -33.31
N THR A 34 27.77 4.59 -33.86
CA THR A 34 28.94 3.73 -33.68
C THR A 34 29.91 4.29 -32.63
N THR A 35 30.58 3.38 -31.91
CA THR A 35 31.98 3.39 -31.42
C THR A 35 32.59 4.67 -30.83
N ASN A 36 33.06 4.60 -29.57
CA ASN A 36 34.47 4.83 -29.22
C ASN A 36 34.78 4.36 -27.78
N GLN A 37 35.94 3.71 -27.67
CA GLN A 37 36.56 3.10 -26.50
C GLN A 37 37.89 3.84 -26.30
N ASP A 38 38.19 4.27 -25.06
CA ASP A 38 39.54 4.52 -24.49
C ASP A 38 39.30 4.96 -23.03
N ASP A 39 39.58 4.13 -22.03
CA ASP A 39 40.85 3.79 -21.37
C ASP A 39 41.16 4.65 -20.11
N SER A 40 41.25 3.92 -19.01
CA SER A 40 41.84 4.11 -17.69
C SER A 40 42.47 5.46 -17.28
N SER A 41 42.04 5.93 -16.09
CA SER A 41 43.01 6.31 -15.05
C SER A 41 42.34 6.35 -13.66
N ALA A 42 42.88 5.56 -12.74
CA ALA A 42 42.53 5.55 -11.32
C ALA A 42 43.14 6.79 -10.62
N SER A 43 42.36 7.42 -9.74
CA SER A 43 42.92 8.19 -8.63
C SER A 43 41.95 8.18 -7.46
N SER A 44 42.36 7.49 -6.40
CA SER A 44 41.68 7.40 -5.12
C SER A 44 41.72 8.75 -4.41
N ASN A 45 40.56 9.31 -4.06
CA ASN A 45 40.48 10.33 -3.03
C ASN A 45 39.22 10.10 -2.18
N SER A 46 39.43 9.56 -0.99
CA SER A 46 38.40 9.39 0.04
C SER A 46 38.13 10.74 0.70
N ASN A 47 36.97 11.33 0.42
CA ASN A 47 36.20 12.18 1.33
C ASN A 47 34.99 12.78 0.60
N THR A 48 33.80 12.18 0.77
CA THR A 48 32.53 12.87 0.54
C THR A 48 31.42 12.26 1.40
N ASN A 49 30.66 13.15 2.03
CA ASN A 49 29.37 12.96 2.71
C ASN A 49 28.42 11.98 1.99
N PRO A 50 27.45 11.37 2.71
CA PRO A 50 26.41 10.55 2.10
C PRO A 50 25.37 11.47 1.46
N THR A 51 25.73 12.09 0.34
CA THR A 51 24.82 12.89 -0.47
C THR A 51 24.76 12.28 -1.84
N ASN A 52 23.63 11.62 -2.10
CA ASN A 52 23.13 11.21 -3.41
C ASN A 52 24.12 10.41 -4.25
N ALA A 53 24.31 9.14 -3.88
CA ALA A 53 24.68 8.16 -4.89
C ALA A 53 23.57 8.17 -5.97
N PRO A 54 23.89 8.35 -7.26
CA PRO A 54 22.90 8.24 -8.32
C PRO A 54 22.25 6.86 -8.20
N LEU A 55 20.92 6.84 -8.12
CA LEU A 55 20.13 5.61 -8.11
C LEU A 55 20.41 4.90 -9.43
N SER A 56 21.37 3.97 -9.41
CA SER A 56 21.63 3.06 -10.54
C SER A 56 20.28 2.49 -10.97
N SER A 57 19.98 2.51 -12.27
CA SER A 57 18.67 2.09 -12.82
C SER A 57 18.21 0.72 -12.30
N GLY A 58 19.14 -0.15 -11.88
CA GLY A 58 18.86 -1.41 -11.19
C GLY A 58 18.12 -1.26 -9.85
N ASN A 59 18.34 -0.19 -9.07
CA ASN A 59 17.64 0.02 -7.81
C ASN A 59 16.15 0.35 -8.03
N MET A 60 15.83 1.17 -9.03
CA MET A 60 14.45 1.56 -9.33
C MET A 60 13.60 0.36 -9.78
N PHE A 61 14.15 -0.53 -10.61
CA PHE A 61 13.45 -1.75 -11.01
C PHE A 61 13.05 -2.59 -9.79
N TYR A 62 13.96 -2.77 -8.84
CA TYR A 62 13.66 -3.53 -7.63
C TYR A 62 12.68 -2.79 -6.71
N ILE A 63 12.71 -1.46 -6.64
CA ILE A 63 11.72 -0.67 -5.88
C ILE A 63 10.33 -0.90 -6.47
N VAL A 64 10.15 -0.71 -7.78
CA VAL A 64 8.84 -0.87 -8.44
C VAL A 64 8.34 -2.31 -8.29
N ARG A 65 9.22 -3.31 -8.47
CA ARG A 65 8.87 -4.71 -8.27
C ARG A 65 8.44 -4.99 -6.82
N ASP A 66 9.21 -4.51 -5.84
CA ASP A 66 8.92 -4.72 -4.42
C ASP A 66 7.62 -4.04 -3.99
N VAL A 67 7.37 -2.82 -4.49
CA VAL A 67 6.10 -2.14 -4.29
C VAL A 67 4.95 -2.95 -4.89
N ALA A 68 5.11 -3.45 -6.12
CA ALA A 68 4.11 -4.27 -6.77
C ALA A 68 3.87 -5.57 -6.01
N ASP A 69 4.91 -6.25 -5.52
CA ASP A 69 4.77 -7.50 -4.76
C ASP A 69 4.03 -7.27 -3.44
N LEU A 70 4.37 -6.19 -2.72
CA LEU A 70 3.68 -5.80 -1.49
C LEU A 70 2.21 -5.46 -1.78
N GLN A 71 1.92 -4.68 -2.82
CA GLN A 71 0.53 -4.34 -3.19
C GLN A 71 -0.27 -5.56 -3.64
N LEU A 72 0.30 -6.42 -4.49
CA LEU A 72 -0.37 -7.60 -5.02
C LEU A 72 -0.70 -8.63 -3.94
N LYS A 73 0.22 -8.83 -2.98
CA LYS A 73 0.02 -9.84 -1.93
C LYS A 73 -0.73 -9.27 -0.73
N ALA A 74 -0.49 -8.00 -0.39
CA ALA A 74 -0.92 -7.45 0.89
C ALA A 74 -1.87 -6.25 0.78
N GLY A 75 -2.07 -5.68 -0.41
CA GLY A 75 -2.94 -4.51 -0.62
C GLY A 75 -4.40 -4.75 -0.22
N GLN A 76 -4.92 -5.96 -0.46
CA GLN A 76 -6.28 -6.34 -0.08
C GLN A 76 -6.57 -6.21 1.42
N TYR A 77 -5.56 -6.37 2.28
CA TYR A 77 -5.77 -6.23 3.73
C TYR A 77 -6.09 -4.78 4.11
N VAL A 78 -5.54 -3.81 3.38
CA VAL A 78 -5.79 -2.39 3.62
C VAL A 78 -7.22 -2.02 3.25
N GLU A 79 -7.71 -2.55 2.13
CA GLU A 79 -9.11 -2.40 1.72
C GLU A 79 -10.06 -3.04 2.73
N GLN A 80 -9.78 -4.27 3.16
CA GLN A 80 -10.56 -4.98 4.17
C GLN A 80 -10.57 -4.25 5.52
N LEU A 81 -9.42 -3.75 5.97
CA LEU A 81 -9.32 -2.97 7.21
C LEU A 81 -10.12 -1.66 7.12
N ASN A 82 -10.10 -0.98 5.96
CA ASN A 82 -10.91 0.22 5.75
C ASN A 82 -12.41 -0.08 5.78
N GLN A 83 -12.81 -1.19 5.17
CA GLN A 83 -14.21 -1.64 5.18
C GLN A 83 -14.66 -1.96 6.61
N THR A 84 -13.90 -2.80 7.34
CA THR A 84 -14.26 -3.17 8.72
C THR A 84 -14.15 -1.98 9.68
N LYS A 85 -13.28 -1.00 9.43
CA LYS A 85 -13.29 0.28 10.16
C LYS A 85 -14.63 1.02 10.00
N SER A 86 -15.18 1.06 8.78
CA SER A 86 -16.49 1.69 8.53
C SER A 86 -17.63 0.94 9.25
N GLU A 87 -17.58 -0.39 9.23
CA GLU A 87 -18.53 -1.25 9.96
C GLU A 87 -18.42 -1.05 11.47
N LEU A 88 -17.19 -0.93 11.99
CA LEU A 88 -16.94 -0.62 13.38
C LEU A 88 -17.56 0.73 13.77
N GLN A 89 -17.35 1.78 12.98
CA GLN A 89 -17.94 3.10 13.23
C GLN A 89 -19.47 3.02 13.25
N THR A 90 -20.06 2.30 12.29
CA THR A 90 -21.51 2.08 12.23
C THR A 90 -22.01 1.36 13.49
N ALA A 91 -21.29 0.37 13.99
CA ALA A 91 -21.64 -0.36 15.21
C ALA A 91 -21.50 0.49 16.49
N VAL A 92 -20.50 1.39 16.54
CA VAL A 92 -20.35 2.38 17.61
C VAL A 92 -21.56 3.32 17.64
N ASP A 93 -21.92 3.90 16.49
CA ASP A 93 -23.00 4.86 16.37
C ASP A 93 -24.37 4.23 16.68
N ALA A 94 -24.56 2.96 16.29
CA ALA A 94 -25.75 2.18 16.61
C ALA A 94 -25.77 1.62 18.05
N GLN A 95 -24.67 1.78 18.81
CA GLN A 95 -24.48 1.18 20.13
C GLN A 95 -24.74 -0.34 20.13
N ASP A 96 -24.33 -1.03 19.05
CA ASP A 96 -24.58 -2.46 18.86
C ASP A 96 -23.39 -3.31 19.34
N PRO A 97 -23.47 -3.94 20.52
CA PRO A 97 -22.36 -4.70 21.08
C PRO A 97 -22.04 -5.97 20.28
N GLN A 98 -23.00 -6.55 19.57
CA GLN A 98 -22.77 -7.75 18.76
C GLN A 98 -21.96 -7.38 17.51
N GLN A 99 -22.35 -6.31 16.82
CA GLN A 99 -21.59 -5.84 15.65
C GLN A 99 -20.22 -5.30 16.02
N LEU A 100 -20.07 -4.65 17.18
CA LEU A 100 -18.76 -4.26 17.71
C LEU A 100 -17.83 -5.48 17.88
N GLN A 101 -18.34 -6.57 18.46
CA GLN A 101 -17.56 -7.79 18.65
C GLN A 101 -17.19 -8.47 17.31
N ILE A 102 -18.10 -8.46 16.33
CA ILE A 102 -17.84 -8.98 14.99
C ILE A 102 -16.74 -8.17 14.31
N ALA A 103 -16.86 -6.84 14.30
CA ALA A 103 -15.86 -5.96 13.70
C ALA A 103 -14.48 -6.08 14.39
N ALA A 104 -14.44 -6.17 15.72
CA ALA A 104 -13.20 -6.42 16.47
C ALA A 104 -12.53 -7.72 16.01
N THR A 105 -13.31 -8.81 15.93
CA THR A 105 -12.80 -10.13 15.52
C THR A 105 -12.26 -10.11 14.09
N GLN A 106 -12.97 -9.43 13.18
CA GLN A 106 -12.53 -9.27 11.79
C GLN A 106 -11.23 -8.47 11.70
N ILE A 107 -11.13 -7.33 12.39
CA ILE A 107 -9.90 -6.51 12.44
C ILE A 107 -8.73 -7.35 12.92
N GLN A 108 -8.91 -8.11 14.00
CA GLN A 108 -7.85 -8.95 14.55
C GLN A 108 -7.37 -9.99 13.52
N GLN A 109 -8.29 -10.68 12.85
CA GLN A 109 -7.96 -11.68 11.83
C GLN A 109 -7.26 -11.04 10.61
N GLN A 110 -7.76 -9.89 10.15
CA GLN A 110 -7.18 -9.14 9.04
C GLN A 110 -5.76 -8.70 9.35
N LEU A 111 -5.50 -8.13 10.52
CA LEU A 111 -4.15 -7.69 10.94
C LEU A 111 -3.19 -8.87 11.11
N GLN A 112 -3.65 -10.00 11.63
CA GLN A 112 -2.83 -11.21 11.73
C GLN A 112 -2.46 -11.77 10.35
N GLY A 113 -3.44 -11.87 9.43
CA GLY A 113 -3.21 -12.29 8.05
C GLY A 113 -2.30 -11.31 7.30
N PHE A 114 -2.46 -10.01 7.56
CA PHE A 114 -1.60 -8.98 6.99
C PHE A 114 -0.16 -9.14 7.49
N ASN A 115 0.05 -9.33 8.80
CA ASN A 115 1.38 -9.56 9.37
C ASN A 115 2.05 -10.82 8.80
N GLN A 116 1.31 -11.91 8.64
CA GLN A 116 1.83 -13.14 8.05
C GLN A 116 2.24 -12.91 6.59
N THR A 117 1.41 -12.21 5.82
CA THR A 117 1.67 -11.88 4.43
C THR A 117 2.91 -10.98 4.30
N LEU A 118 2.97 -9.88 5.06
CA LEU A 118 4.12 -8.98 5.12
C LEU A 118 5.40 -9.75 5.46
N SER A 119 5.37 -10.61 6.47
CA SER A 119 6.53 -11.41 6.88
C SER A 119 7.00 -12.39 5.81
N SER A 120 6.14 -12.76 4.86
CA SER A 120 6.46 -13.69 3.77
C SER A 120 7.05 -13.04 2.52
N LEU A 121 7.04 -11.70 2.43
CA LEU A 121 7.55 -10.97 1.26
C LEU A 121 9.07 -11.11 1.14
N ASP A 122 9.54 -11.36 -0.09
CA ASP A 122 10.98 -11.40 -0.44
C ASP A 122 11.37 -10.08 -1.13
N LEU A 123 11.47 -9.02 -0.33
CA LEU A 123 11.85 -7.68 -0.79
C LEU A 123 13.36 -7.59 -0.99
N LYS A 124 13.82 -6.89 -2.04
CA LYS A 124 15.25 -6.67 -2.30
C LYS A 124 15.73 -5.28 -1.93
N THR A 125 14.81 -4.34 -1.70
CA THR A 125 15.11 -2.93 -1.43
C THR A 125 14.88 -2.61 0.04
N GLN A 126 15.82 -1.87 0.62
CA GLN A 126 15.79 -1.52 2.05
C GLN A 126 14.67 -0.51 2.36
N GLU A 127 14.35 0.35 1.40
CA GLU A 127 13.29 1.36 1.52
C GLU A 127 11.91 0.69 1.68
N ILE A 128 11.63 -0.33 0.87
CA ILE A 128 10.37 -1.07 0.94
C ILE A 128 10.37 -2.01 2.14
N ASP A 129 11.54 -2.57 2.50
CA ASP A 129 11.67 -3.33 3.75
C ASP A 129 11.36 -2.47 4.98
N THR A 130 11.81 -1.21 5.00
CA THR A 130 11.49 -0.28 6.09
C THR A 130 9.98 -0.03 6.18
N ILE A 131 9.29 0.15 5.05
CA ILE A 131 7.83 0.27 5.03
C ILE A 131 7.16 -1.00 5.58
N ARG A 132 7.63 -2.17 5.16
CA ARG A 132 7.14 -3.46 5.66
C ARG A 132 7.28 -3.56 7.18
N GLN A 133 8.41 -3.16 7.75
CA GLN A 133 8.62 -3.16 9.19
C GLN A 133 7.69 -2.16 9.92
N ASN A 134 7.50 -0.97 9.35
CA ASN A 134 6.57 0.01 9.91
C ASN A 134 5.13 -0.50 9.91
N LEU A 135 4.70 -1.16 8.82
CA LEU A 135 3.39 -1.81 8.74
C LEU A 135 3.22 -2.92 9.78
N LEU A 136 4.23 -3.78 9.95
CA LEU A 136 4.23 -4.82 10.99
C LEU A 136 4.08 -4.21 12.40
N ALA A 137 4.85 -3.16 12.68
CA ALA A 137 4.79 -2.45 13.97
C ALA A 137 3.41 -1.79 14.20
N ALA A 138 2.87 -1.11 13.19
CA ALA A 138 1.55 -0.49 13.23
C ALA A 138 0.45 -1.53 13.48
N ASN A 139 0.47 -2.65 12.75
CA ASN A 139 -0.47 -3.76 12.95
C ASN A 139 -0.36 -4.31 14.38
N GLN A 140 0.85 -4.52 14.88
CA GLN A 140 1.07 -5.03 16.23
C GLN A 140 0.57 -4.05 17.32
N GLN A 141 0.69 -2.75 17.07
CA GLN A 141 0.18 -1.72 17.96
C GLN A 141 -1.36 -1.75 18.03
N VAL A 142 -2.05 -1.93 16.89
CA VAL A 142 -3.51 -2.07 16.85
C VAL A 142 -3.93 -3.39 17.51
N LEU A 143 -3.25 -4.50 17.21
CA LEU A 143 -3.51 -5.81 17.83
C LEU A 143 -3.33 -5.81 19.35
N ALA A 144 -2.40 -4.99 19.87
CA ALA A 144 -2.21 -4.83 21.31
C ALA A 144 -3.27 -3.93 21.97
N SER A 145 -4.21 -3.35 21.19
CA SER A 145 -5.24 -2.51 21.75
C SER A 145 -6.16 -3.30 22.70
N PRO A 146 -6.60 -2.71 23.82
CA PRO A 146 -7.46 -3.41 24.77
C PRO A 146 -8.82 -3.83 24.16
N PHE A 147 -9.30 -3.07 23.16
CA PHE A 147 -10.52 -3.38 22.40
C PHE A 147 -10.45 -4.75 21.74
N LEU A 148 -9.36 -5.04 21.02
CA LEU A 148 -9.20 -6.29 20.29
C LEU A 148 -8.83 -7.48 21.19
N ASN A 149 -8.39 -7.22 22.42
CA ASN A 149 -8.04 -8.26 23.38
C ASN A 149 -9.18 -8.63 24.34
N GLY A 150 -10.39 -8.06 24.17
CA GLY A 150 -11.55 -8.35 25.02
C GLY A 150 -11.38 -7.93 26.49
N GLN A 151 -10.40 -7.07 26.79
CA GLN A 151 -10.02 -6.68 28.16
C GLN A 151 -10.86 -5.51 28.70
N ILE A 152 -11.78 -4.95 27.91
CA ILE A 152 -12.54 -3.74 28.27
C ILE A 152 -14.03 -3.93 27.96
N ASP A 153 -14.86 -3.39 28.84
CA ASP A 153 -16.28 -3.11 28.60
C ASP A 153 -16.42 -2.20 27.36
N LEU A 154 -17.07 -2.69 26.31
CA LEU A 154 -17.20 -2.03 25.01
C LEU A 154 -17.73 -0.57 25.12
N SER A 155 -18.46 -0.24 26.20
CA SER A 155 -18.94 1.12 26.48
C SER A 155 -17.85 2.12 26.91
N LYS A 156 -16.64 1.65 27.22
CA LYS A 156 -15.49 2.45 27.70
C LYS A 156 -14.31 2.46 26.73
N VAL A 157 -14.49 1.88 25.55
CA VAL A 157 -13.43 1.81 24.54
C VAL A 157 -13.22 3.19 23.92
N ASP A 158 -11.98 3.66 23.92
CA ASP A 158 -11.58 4.85 23.17
C ASP A 158 -11.41 4.48 21.69
N PHE A 159 -12.53 4.46 20.96
CA PHE A 159 -12.56 4.15 19.53
C PHE A 159 -11.74 5.13 18.69
N LYS A 160 -11.61 6.39 19.15
CA LYS A 160 -10.80 7.40 18.48
C LYS A 160 -9.32 7.03 18.53
N LYS A 161 -8.85 6.46 19.63
CA LYS A 161 -7.47 5.95 19.74
C LYS A 161 -7.23 4.77 18.79
N LEU A 162 -8.17 3.84 18.69
CA LEU A 162 -8.07 2.72 17.75
C LEU A 162 -8.02 3.24 16.29
N GLU A 163 -8.88 4.20 15.96
CA GLU A 163 -8.91 4.83 14.65
C GLU A 163 -7.57 5.48 14.29
N GLN A 164 -6.99 6.23 15.23
CA GLN A 164 -5.68 6.86 15.04
C GLN A 164 -4.58 5.83 14.82
N GLN A 165 -4.60 4.72 15.57
CA GLN A 165 -3.62 3.65 15.41
C GLN A 165 -3.73 3.00 14.02
N MET A 166 -4.95 2.79 13.51
CA MET A 166 -5.16 2.31 12.13
C MET A 166 -4.73 3.32 11.06
N GLY A 167 -4.79 4.62 11.34
CA GLY A 167 -4.33 5.67 10.42
C GLY A 167 -2.84 5.55 10.05
N SER A 168 -2.02 5.00 10.95
CA SER A 168 -0.59 4.74 10.66
C SER A 168 -0.39 3.71 9.54
N ILE A 169 -1.27 2.71 9.44
CA ILE A 169 -1.26 1.70 8.36
C ILE A 169 -1.55 2.37 7.01
N GLN A 170 -2.54 3.26 6.97
CA GLN A 170 -2.89 4.00 5.74
C GLN A 170 -1.75 4.92 5.29
N ALA A 171 -1.06 5.58 6.23
CA ALA A 171 0.04 6.47 5.92
C ALA A 171 1.22 5.73 5.27
N GLU A 172 1.59 4.55 5.78
CA GLU A 172 2.66 3.74 5.18
C GLU A 172 2.28 3.21 3.80
N MET A 173 1.01 2.86 3.59
CA MET A 173 0.51 2.48 2.25
C MET A 173 0.50 3.65 1.26
N LEU A 174 0.20 4.87 1.72
CA LEU A 174 0.29 6.06 0.89
C LEU A 174 1.75 6.39 0.54
N LYS A 175 2.67 6.23 1.49
CA LYS A 175 4.11 6.36 1.24
C LYS A 175 4.59 5.36 0.20
N LEU A 176 4.10 4.12 0.25
CA LEU A 176 4.35 3.10 -0.76
C LEU A 176 3.86 3.53 -2.15
N ALA A 177 2.62 4.02 -2.25
CA ALA A 177 2.05 4.52 -3.51
C ALA A 177 2.83 5.72 -4.07
N GLY A 178 3.24 6.65 -3.20
CA GLY A 178 4.04 7.82 -3.57
C GLY A 178 5.46 7.49 -4.03
N MET A 179 5.99 6.33 -3.68
CA MET A 179 7.32 5.88 -4.11
C MET A 179 7.35 5.47 -5.59
N ILE A 180 6.22 5.00 -6.14
CA ILE A 180 6.06 4.74 -7.58
C ILE A 180 6.17 6.05 -8.35
N LEU A 181 5.46 7.09 -7.89
CA LEU A 181 5.36 8.39 -8.58
C LEU A 181 6.68 9.17 -8.56
N GLN A 182 7.50 9.00 -7.53
CA GLN A 182 8.81 9.66 -7.42
C GLN A 182 9.92 8.95 -8.24
N GLY A 183 9.71 7.69 -8.64
CA GLY A 183 10.60 7.01 -9.57
C GLY A 183 10.63 7.63 -10.97
N GLU A 184 9.62 8.41 -11.35
CA GLU A 184 9.48 9.01 -12.68
C GLU A 184 10.11 10.42 -12.81
N SER A 185 10.52 11.06 -11.70
CA SER A 185 10.79 12.52 -11.67
C SER A 185 12.26 12.94 -11.55
N ASN A 186 13.22 12.03 -11.68
CA ASN A 186 14.65 12.39 -11.78
C ASN A 186 15.15 12.32 -13.23
N GLN A 187 14.60 13.18 -14.10
CA GLN A 187 15.25 13.52 -15.37
C GLN A 187 15.98 14.86 -15.17
N PRO A 188 17.32 14.90 -15.25
CA PRO A 188 18.04 16.17 -15.17
C PRO A 188 17.65 17.01 -16.38
N THR A 189 17.03 18.17 -16.14
CA THR A 189 16.93 19.21 -17.16
C THR A 189 18.34 19.75 -17.37
N ASP A 190 19.02 19.30 -18.44
CA ASP A 190 20.22 19.96 -18.93
C ASP A 190 19.84 21.38 -19.38
N THR A 191 20.07 22.35 -18.49
CA THR A 191 20.15 23.76 -18.85
C THR A 191 21.43 23.97 -19.64
N THR A 192 21.35 23.73 -20.95
CA THR A 192 22.36 24.19 -21.91
C THR A 192 22.41 25.72 -21.88
N ASN A 193 23.39 26.23 -21.13
CA ASN A 193 23.86 27.60 -21.23
C ASN A 193 24.57 27.75 -22.59
N MET A 194 23.87 28.23 -23.61
CA MET A 194 24.51 28.76 -24.82
C MET A 194 24.83 30.23 -24.57
N ALA A 195 26.06 30.48 -24.16
CA ALA A 195 26.71 31.77 -24.32
C ALA A 195 27.43 31.76 -25.68
N SER A 196 27.00 32.61 -26.61
CA SER A 196 27.81 33.28 -27.65
C SER A 196 26.96 34.34 -28.34
#